data_AF-A0A7J2TMQ5-F1
#
_entry.id   AF-A0A7J2TMQ5-F1
#
_cell.length_a   1.000
_cell.length_b   1.000
_cell.length_c   1.000
_cell.angle_alpha   90.00
_cell.angle_beta   90.00
_cell.angle_gamma   90.00
#
_symmetry.space_group_name_H-M   'P 1'
#
loop_
_entity.id
_entity.type
_entity.pdbx_description
1 polymer ?
#
loop_
_entity_poly.entity_id
_entity_poly.type
_entity_poly.pdbx_seq_one_letter_code
_entity_poly.pdbx_strand_id
1 'polypeptide(L)'
;MLEHFLSFLCSNQQISRSEGNCLEAYILLNAEPGRIWEVAEATLKIEGVKKAHAVAGQFDAVVYVEFPKMEDLGKIIEKIQHLKGVRGTQTLIAIPPTIRK
;
A
#
# COMPACT_ATOMS: atom_id res chain seq x y z
N MET A 1 4.43 -24.45 -5.17
CA MET A 1 3.60 -23.30 -5.60
C MET A 1 3.76 -22.10 -4.66
N LEU A 2 3.75 -22.30 -3.34
CA LEU A 2 4.04 -21.25 -2.35
C LEU A 2 5.51 -20.78 -2.33
N GLU A 3 6.48 -21.67 -2.58
CA GLU A 3 7.92 -21.33 -2.64
C GLU A 3 8.27 -20.33 -3.76
N HIS A 4 7.65 -20.47 -4.94
CA HIS A 4 7.78 -19.49 -6.04
C HIS A 4 7.13 -18.15 -5.69
N PHE A 5 6.10 -18.16 -4.84
CA PHE A 5 5.38 -16.96 -4.38
C PHE A 5 6.25 -16.14 -3.41
N LEU A 6 7.02 -16.80 -2.55
CA LEU A 6 7.94 -16.17 -1.61
C LEU A 6 9.17 -15.58 -2.33
N SER A 7 9.70 -16.24 -3.36
CA SER A 7 10.81 -15.70 -4.16
C SER A 7 10.43 -14.42 -4.91
N PHE A 8 9.17 -14.28 -5.34
CA PHE A 8 8.69 -13.06 -6.02
C PHE A 8 8.51 -11.88 -5.05
N LEU A 9 8.04 -12.14 -3.82
CA LEU A 9 7.92 -11.12 -2.78
C LEU A 9 9.27 -10.60 -2.28
N CYS A 10 10.34 -11.40 -2.38
CA CYS A 10 11.66 -11.09 -1.85
C CYS A 10 12.49 -10.14 -2.73
N SER A 11 12.29 -10.14 -4.06
CA SER A 11 13.20 -9.45 -4.99
C SER A 11 13.06 -7.93 -5.06
N ASN A 12 12.05 -7.30 -4.44
CA ASN A 12 11.78 -5.86 -4.62
C ASN A 12 11.73 -5.04 -3.32
N GLN A 13 12.50 -5.46 -2.31
CA GLN A 13 12.62 -4.72 -1.05
C GLN A 13 13.84 -3.80 -1.04
N GLN A 14 13.81 -2.72 -1.83
CA GLN A 14 14.60 -1.54 -1.49
C GLN A 14 13.74 -0.66 -0.56
N ILE A 15 14.23 -0.45 0.66
CA ILE A 15 13.71 0.53 1.60
C ILE A 15 14.66 1.71 1.49
N SER A 16 14.33 2.68 0.63
CA SER A 16 15.01 3.97 0.62
C SER A 16 14.51 4.74 1.84
N ARG A 17 15.31 4.78 2.92
CA ARG A 17 15.07 5.72 4.01
C ARG A 17 15.30 7.13 3.46
N SER A 18 14.23 7.85 3.14
CA SER A 18 14.31 9.29 2.92
C SER A 18 14.40 9.99 4.29
N GLU A 19 15.50 10.70 4.53
CA GLU A 19 15.77 11.50 5.74
C GLU A 19 14.91 12.79 5.79
N GLY A 20 13.58 12.64 5.77
CA GLY A 20 12.63 13.73 5.97
C GLY A 20 11.45 13.28 6.82
N ASN A 21 10.75 14.22 7.47
CA ASN A 21 9.51 14.00 8.21
C ASN A 21 8.37 13.52 7.28
N CYS A 22 8.51 12.34 6.71
CA CYS A 22 7.49 11.67 5.92
C CYS A 22 6.66 10.81 6.86
N LEU A 23 5.34 10.93 6.76
CA LEU A 23 4.41 10.04 7.42
C LEU A 23 4.21 8.80 6.54
N GLU A 24 3.96 7.67 7.21
CA GLU A 24 3.79 6.38 6.56
C GLU A 24 2.41 5.82 6.87
N ALA A 25 1.82 5.10 5.92
CA ALA A 25 0.62 4.32 6.16
C ALA A 25 0.58 3.07 5.30
N TYR A 26 -0.26 2.13 5.72
CA TYR A 26 -0.62 0.94 4.96
C TYR A 26 -2.10 1.00 4.63
N ILE A 27 -2.44 0.84 3.36
CA ILE A 27 -3.82 0.77 2.89
C ILE A 27 -4.08 -0.68 2.48
N LEU A 28 -4.97 -1.34 3.19
CA LEU A 28 -5.45 -2.67 2.88
C LEU A 28 -6.68 -2.51 1.99
N LEU A 29 -6.76 -3.28 0.90
CA LEU A 29 -7.88 -3.16 -0.02
C LEU A 29 -8.51 -4.52 -0.33
N ASN A 30 -9.81 -4.48 -0.59
CA ASN A 30 -10.55 -5.58 -1.18
C ASN A 30 -10.92 -5.24 -2.61
N ALA A 31 -10.72 -6.19 -3.51
CA ALA A 31 -11.00 -6.07 -4.92
C ALA A 31 -12.19 -6.96 -5.32
N GLU A 32 -12.74 -6.71 -6.50
CA GLU A 32 -13.65 -7.66 -7.15
C GLU A 32 -12.90 -8.95 -7.51
N PRO A 33 -13.57 -10.12 -7.44
CA PRO A 33 -12.99 -11.38 -7.88
C PRO A 33 -12.39 -11.26 -9.29
N GLY A 34 -11.14 -11.71 -9.44
CA GLY A 34 -10.42 -11.67 -10.72
C GLY A 34 -9.75 -10.33 -11.07
N ARG A 35 -9.92 -9.27 -10.27
CA ARG A 35 -9.29 -7.95 -10.50
C ARG A 35 -8.11 -7.63 -9.59
N ILE A 36 -7.71 -8.54 -8.71
CA ILE A 36 -6.71 -8.29 -7.65
C ILE A 36 -5.41 -7.69 -8.23
N TRP A 37 -4.87 -8.32 -9.28
CA TRP A 37 -3.65 -7.88 -9.93
C TRP A 37 -3.81 -6.54 -10.66
N GLU A 38 -4.93 -6.35 -11.38
CA GLU A 38 -5.26 -5.09 -12.06
C GLU A 38 -5.32 -3.92 -11.06
N VAL A 39 -5.98 -4.12 -9.92
CA VAL A 39 -6.10 -3.12 -8.86
C VAL A 39 -4.74 -2.83 -8.23
N ALA A 40 -3.93 -3.85 -7.93
CA ALA A 40 -2.60 -3.66 -7.37
C ALA A 40 -1.68 -2.87 -8.32
N GLU A 41 -1.67 -3.21 -9.61
CA GLU A 41 -0.90 -2.50 -10.64
C GLU A 41 -1.40 -1.07 -10.87
N ALA A 42 -2.71 -0.85 -10.89
CA ALA A 42 -3.28 0.48 -11.00
C ALA A 42 -2.93 1.35 -9.78
N THR A 43 -2.90 0.76 -8.59
CA THR A 43 -2.54 1.47 -7.36
C THR A 43 -1.08 1.93 -7.36
N LEU A 44 -0.16 1.13 -7.92
CA LEU A 44 1.25 1.54 -8.06
C LEU A 44 1.47 2.81 -8.90
N LYS A 45 0.50 3.18 -9.75
CA LYS A 45 0.59 4.39 -10.59
C LYS A 45 0.16 5.66 -9.84
N ILE A 46 -0.36 5.54 -8.62
CA ILE A 46 -0.80 6.67 -7.81
C ILE A 46 0.41 7.28 -7.09
N GLU A 47 0.56 8.60 -7.23
CA GLU A 47 1.59 9.36 -6.52
C GLU A 47 1.48 9.18 -4.99
N GLY A 48 2.61 8.91 -4.33
CA GLY A 48 2.67 8.61 -2.90
C GLY A 48 2.63 7.12 -2.56
N VAL A 49 2.20 6.26 -3.49
CA VAL A 49 2.31 4.80 -3.35
C VAL A 49 3.74 4.37 -3.63
N LYS A 50 4.37 3.70 -2.66
CA LYS A 50 5.74 3.18 -2.79
C LYS A 50 5.76 1.70 -3.13
N LYS A 51 4.80 0.93 -2.59
CA LYS A 51 4.67 -0.50 -2.85
C LYS A 51 3.20 -0.90 -2.83
N ALA A 52 2.84 -1.88 -3.66
CA ALA A 52 1.55 -2.54 -3.60
C ALA A 52 1.77 -4.03 -3.90
N HIS A 53 1.23 -4.89 -3.06
CA HIS A 53 1.38 -6.33 -3.17
C HIS A 53 0.01 -6.98 -3.08
N ALA A 54 -0.31 -7.86 -4.03
CA ALA A 54 -1.40 -8.81 -3.86
C ALA A 54 -1.02 -9.80 -2.75
N VAL A 55 -1.93 -10.05 -1.82
CA VAL A 55 -1.66 -10.93 -0.68
C VAL A 55 -2.72 -12.02 -0.58
N ALA A 56 -2.32 -13.20 -0.10
CA ALA A 56 -3.26 -14.25 0.25
C ALA A 56 -3.68 -14.06 1.72
N GLY A 57 -4.77 -13.31 1.94
CA GLY A 57 -5.26 -12.99 3.28
C GLY A 57 -6.71 -12.52 3.29
N GLN A 58 -7.13 -11.85 4.37
CA GLN A 58 -8.46 -11.23 4.46
C GLN A 58 -8.66 -10.09 3.44
N PHE A 59 -7.54 -9.48 3.05
CA PHE A 59 -7.48 -8.42 2.03
C PHE A 59 -6.82 -8.97 0.78
N ASP A 60 -7.16 -8.37 -0.35
CA ASP A 60 -6.67 -8.80 -1.66
C ASP A 60 -5.32 -8.15 -1.99
N ALA A 61 -5.08 -6.92 -1.49
CA ALA A 61 -3.77 -6.28 -1.59
C ALA A 61 -3.44 -5.39 -0.39
N VAL A 62 -2.13 -5.19 -0.17
CA VAL A 62 -1.55 -4.28 0.81
C VAL A 62 -0.72 -3.23 0.07
N VAL A 63 -0.98 -1.97 0.38
CA VAL A 63 -0.36 -0.82 -0.26
C VAL A 63 0.40 -0.04 0.80
N TYR A 64 1.69 0.20 0.58
CA TYR A 64 2.52 1.05 1.43
C TYR A 64 2.64 2.43 0.80
N VAL A 65 2.32 3.45 1.58
CA VAL A 65 2.28 4.84 1.14
C VAL A 65 3.14 5.73 2.03
N GLU A 66 3.80 6.69 1.40
CA GLU A 66 4.63 7.70 2.03
C GLU A 66 4.13 9.08 1.59
N PHE A 67 3.87 9.95 2.55
CA PHE A 67 3.29 11.27 2.30
C PHE A 67 3.80 12.33 3.29
N PRO A 68 3.94 13.60 2.86
CA PRO A 68 4.48 14.65 3.71
C PRO A 68 3.45 15.23 4.69
N LYS A 69 2.16 15.18 4.36
CA LYS A 69 1.06 15.76 5.16
C LYS A 69 -0.18 14.85 5.15
N MET A 70 -0.96 14.90 6.23
CA MET A 70 -2.18 14.08 6.33
C MET A 70 -3.24 14.37 5.26
N GLU A 71 -3.29 15.61 4.75
CA GLU A 71 -4.17 15.98 3.63
C GLU A 71 -3.87 15.18 2.36
N ASP A 72 -2.60 14.83 2.13
CA ASP A 72 -2.18 14.07 0.95
C ASP A 72 -2.59 12.60 1.05
N LEU A 73 -2.61 12.04 2.27
CA LEU A 73 -3.15 10.70 2.50
C LEU A 73 -4.63 10.63 2.09
N GLY A 74 -5.44 11.64 2.43
CA GLY A 74 -6.84 11.70 2.03
C GLY A 74 -7.03 11.62 0.51
N LYS A 75 -6.23 12.38 -0.25
CA LYS A 75 -6.24 12.36 -1.72
C LYS A 75 -5.80 11.00 -2.28
N ILE A 76 -4.81 10.35 -1.66
CA ILE A 76 -4.35 9.01 -2.08
C ILE A 76 -5.46 7.98 -1.87
N ILE A 77 -6.10 7.98 -0.70
CA ILE A 77 -7.21 7.08 -0.38
C ILE A 77 -8.36 7.28 -1.37
N GLU A 78 -8.74 8.54 -1.63
CA GLU A 78 -9.79 8.87 -2.59
C GLU A 78 -9.46 8.33 -3.99
N LYS A 79 -8.23 8.53 -4.48
CA LYS A 79 -7.80 7.99 -5.78
C LYS A 79 -7.87 6.46 -5.82
N ILE A 80 -7.46 5.78 -4.75
CA ILE A 80 -7.53 4.31 -4.65
C ILE A 80 -8.98 3.84 -4.67
N GLN A 81 -9.87 4.49 -3.90
CA GLN A 81 -11.29 4.12 -3.85
C GLN A 81 -12.02 4.31 -5.18
N HIS A 82 -11.58 5.27 -6.01
CA HIS A 82 -12.12 5.46 -7.36
C HIS A 82 -11.58 4.47 -8.41
N LEU A 83 -10.59 3.64 -8.07
CA LEU A 83 -10.11 2.61 -8.99
C LEU A 83 -11.21 1.57 -9.24
N LYS A 84 -11.40 1.24 -10.52
CA LYS A 84 -12.37 0.23 -10.93
C LYS A 84 -12.03 -1.12 -10.29
N GLY A 85 -13.01 -1.71 -9.61
CA GLY A 85 -12.85 -3.01 -8.97
C GLY A 85 -12.43 -2.95 -7.51
N VAL A 86 -12.19 -1.77 -6.92
CA VAL A 86 -12.03 -1.64 -5.47
C VAL A 86 -13.40 -1.71 -4.81
N ARG A 87 -13.56 -2.62 -3.84
CA ARG A 87 -14.80 -2.81 -3.07
C ARG A 87 -14.75 -2.12 -1.71
N GLY A 88 -13.56 -1.97 -1.14
CA GLY A 88 -13.37 -1.37 0.16
C GLY A 88 -11.90 -1.21 0.50
N THR A 89 -11.63 -0.32 1.45
CA THR A 89 -10.28 -0.01 1.92
C THR A 89 -10.27 0.13 3.44
N GLN A 90 -9.21 -0.33 4.09
CA GLN A 90 -8.92 -0.06 5.50
C GLN A 90 -7.53 0.58 5.60
N THR A 91 -7.43 1.71 6.29
CA THR A 91 -6.19 2.47 6.41
C THR A 91 -5.56 2.29 7.78
N LEU A 92 -4.27 1.98 7.81
CA LEU A 92 -3.44 1.82 8.99
C LEU A 92 -2.33 2.87 8.97
N ILE A 93 -2.47 3.92 9.76
CA ILE A 93 -1.44 4.96 9.85
C ILE A 93 -0.31 4.47 10.76
N ALA A 94 0.94 4.59 10.30
CA ALA A 94 2.10 4.23 11.10
C ALA A 94 2.34 5.29 12.18
N ILE A 95 2.48 4.85 13.43
CA ILE A 95 2.82 5.73 14.54
C ILE A 95 4.36 5.71 14.67
N PRO A 96 5.04 6.86 14.52
CA PRO A 96 6.49 6.90 14.64
C PRO A 96 6.90 6.53 16.08
N PRO A 97 8.04 5.83 16.27
CA PRO A 97 8.51 5.49 17.60
C PRO A 97 8.84 6.77 18.39
N THR A 98 8.12 7.01 19.48
CA THR A 98 8.50 8.06 20.44
C THR A 98 9.74 7.59 21.20
N ILE A 99 10.91 8.12 20.84
CA ILE A 99 12.14 7.95 21.62
C ILE A 99 11.97 8.78 22.90
N ARG A 100 11.54 8.14 24.00
CA ARG A 100 11.77 8.67 25.34
C ARG A 100 13.22 8.36 25.68
N LYS A 101 14.08 9.39 25.67
CA LYS A 101 15.42 9.33 26.27
C LYS A 101 15.30 9.21 27.79
#